data_AF-A0A848VMX0-F1
#
_entry.id   AF-A0A848VMX0-F1
#
_cell.length_a   1.000
_cell.length_b   1.000
_cell.length_c   1.000
_cell.angle_alpha   90.00
_cell.angle_beta   90.00
_cell.angle_gamma   90.00
#
_symmetry.space_group_name_H-M   'P 1'
#
loop_
_entity.id
_entity.type
_entity.pdbx_description
1 polymer ?
#
loop_
_entity_poly.entity_id
_entity_poly.type
_entity_poly.pdbx_seq_one_letter_code
_entity_poly.pdbx_strand_id
1 'polypeptide(L)'
;MLASSYIRTALRGMRRHWSYTLINVFGLAMGFVASFFIVLWVQDELAFNQHYEEGDRVFRVMRTATFGPDQVFTWPAVTYMLDDVLDEEYPEIEMAAAFSWGESLALRRGQTVFRETGIHAGPDYFRILQHPFLAGNPETALAAPDAIVLSAKLARKYFPEAFQEGTDRTGAVRVLGESINKENRADMTVTGVYEDPVATATYRPDFVVTLDDFLATNDWLMDWGNNGLR
;
A
#
# COMPACT_ATOMS: atom_id res chain seq x y z
N MET A 1 38.79 -8.98 41.40
CA MET A 1 40.05 -9.67 41.02
C MET A 1 39.82 -11.11 40.54
N LEU A 2 38.93 -11.89 41.17
CA LEU A 2 38.65 -13.28 40.78
C LEU A 2 38.02 -13.45 39.39
N ALA A 3 37.03 -12.64 39.01
CA ALA A 3 36.39 -12.74 37.69
C ALA A 3 37.39 -12.58 36.52
N SER A 4 38.38 -11.70 36.66
CA SER A 4 39.43 -11.47 35.66
C SER A 4 40.35 -12.68 35.49
N SER A 5 40.68 -13.39 36.58
CA SER A 5 41.50 -14.60 36.49
C SER A 5 40.75 -15.77 35.85
N TYR A 6 39.46 -15.95 36.14
CA TYR A 6 38.63 -16.98 35.50
C TYR A 6 38.42 -16.74 34.00
N ILE A 7 38.10 -15.50 33.60
CA ILE A 7 37.94 -15.15 32.18
C ILE A 7 39.24 -15.37 31.40
N ARG A 8 40.39 -14.95 31.96
CA ARG A 8 41.70 -15.14 31.34
C ARG A 8 42.08 -16.62 31.19
N THR A 9 41.69 -17.44 32.16
CA THR A 9 41.92 -18.90 32.12
C THR A 9 41.04 -19.57 31.07
N ALA A 10 39.75 -19.22 31.00
CA ALA A 10 38.82 -19.71 29.98
C ALA A 10 39.27 -19.34 28.56
N LEU A 11 39.69 -18.09 28.32
CA LEU A 11 40.21 -17.63 27.03
C LEU A 11 41.48 -18.38 26.60
N ARG A 12 42.38 -18.69 27.54
CA ARG A 12 43.56 -19.52 27.26
C ARG A 12 43.17 -20.96 26.91
N GLY A 13 42.19 -21.52 27.62
CA GLY A 13 41.64 -22.84 27.33
C GLY A 13 41.02 -22.92 25.94
N MET A 14 40.19 -21.94 25.57
CA MET A 14 39.56 -21.83 24.25
C MET A 14 40.59 -21.70 23.13
N ARG A 15 41.66 -20.91 23.33
CA ARG A 15 42.76 -20.81 22.34
C ARG A 15 43.54 -22.11 22.19
N ARG A 16 43.71 -22.89 23.26
CA ARG A 16 44.43 -24.18 23.22
C ARG A 16 43.62 -25.26 22.50
N HIS A 17 42.29 -25.23 22.61
CA HIS A 17 41.36 -26.18 21.97
C HIS A 17 40.52 -25.55 20.86
N TRP A 18 41.18 -24.76 19.99
CA TRP A 18 40.52 -23.85 19.06
C TRP A 18 39.52 -24.53 18.10
N SER A 19 39.81 -25.73 17.59
CA SER A 19 38.94 -26.45 16.66
C SER A 19 37.64 -26.92 17.32
N TYR A 20 37.73 -27.48 18.52
CA TYR A 20 36.56 -27.89 19.31
C TYR A 20 35.72 -26.68 19.74
N THR A 21 36.37 -25.61 20.22
CA THR A 21 35.68 -24.37 20.55
C THR A 21 34.98 -23.78 19.32
N LEU A 22 35.63 -23.79 18.16
CA LEU A 22 35.05 -23.28 16.91
C LEU A 22 33.78 -24.02 16.53
N ILE A 23 33.78 -25.35 16.51
CA ILE A 23 32.60 -26.15 16.13
C ILE A 23 31.42 -25.87 17.06
N ASN A 24 31.65 -25.84 18.38
CA ASN A 24 30.58 -25.61 19.35
C ASN A 24 30.03 -24.19 19.31
N VAL A 25 30.91 -23.18 19.25
CA VAL A 25 30.49 -21.77 19.16
C VAL A 25 29.79 -21.52 17.83
N PHE A 26 30.26 -22.09 16.73
CA PHE A 26 29.62 -21.95 15.42
C PHE A 26 28.24 -22.59 15.38
N GLY A 27 28.07 -23.81 15.90
CA GLY A 27 26.77 -24.47 15.98
C GLY A 27 25.78 -23.68 16.85
N LEU A 28 26.23 -23.18 18.00
CA LEU A 28 25.42 -22.33 18.87
C LEU A 28 25.04 -21.02 18.18
N ALA A 29 26.01 -20.35 17.54
CA ALA A 29 25.77 -19.10 16.82
C ALA A 29 24.79 -19.29 15.66
N MET A 30 24.91 -20.39 14.90
CA MET A 30 23.98 -20.71 13.82
C MET A 30 22.55 -20.91 14.34
N GLY A 31 22.39 -21.59 15.48
CA GLY A 31 21.08 -21.74 16.14
C GLY A 31 20.47 -20.39 16.55
N PHE A 32 21.27 -19.50 17.12
CA PHE A 32 20.82 -18.14 17.46
C PHE A 32 20.47 -17.30 16.23
N VAL A 33 21.26 -17.39 15.16
CA VAL A 33 20.99 -16.66 13.91
C VAL A 33 19.69 -17.14 13.29
N ALA A 34 19.46 -18.46 13.22
CA ALA A 34 18.23 -19.04 12.70
C ALA A 34 17.00 -18.59 13.51
N SER A 35 17.08 -18.62 14.86
CA SER A 35 15.96 -18.17 15.69
C SER A 35 15.71 -16.67 15.55
N PHE A 36 16.77 -15.86 15.43
CA PHE A 36 16.64 -14.41 15.22
C PHE A 36 15.98 -14.07 13.90
N PHE A 37 16.30 -14.79 12.81
CA PHE A 37 15.62 -14.62 11.53
C PHE A 37 14.12 -14.96 11.60
N ILE A 38 13.75 -16.03 12.32
CA ILE A 38 12.33 -16.36 12.53
C ILE A 38 11.63 -15.23 13.29
N VAL A 39 12.25 -14.69 14.34
CA VAL A 39 11.66 -13.57 15.11
C VAL A 39 11.50 -12.33 14.24
N LEU A 40 12.50 -11.96 13.46
CA LEU A 40 12.40 -10.82 12.54
C LEU A 40 11.29 -11.03 11.50
N TRP A 41 11.17 -12.24 10.95
CA TRP A 41 10.11 -12.57 10.00
C TRP A 41 8.72 -12.46 10.63
N VAL A 42 8.53 -12.98 11.85
CA VAL A 42 7.26 -12.85 12.58
C VAL A 42 6.95 -11.38 12.88
N GLN A 43 7.94 -10.59 13.29
CA GLN A 43 7.76 -9.17 13.55
C GLN A 43 7.37 -8.39 12.29
N ASP A 44 7.96 -8.72 11.15
CA ASP A 44 7.61 -8.13 9.85
C ASP A 44 6.16 -8.47 9.48
N GLU A 45 5.77 -9.74 9.58
CA GLU A 45 4.41 -10.19 9.27
C GLU A 45 3.35 -9.53 10.17
N LEU A 46 3.64 -9.40 11.48
CA LEU A 46 2.73 -8.75 12.43
C LEU A 46 2.65 -7.23 12.25
N ALA A 47 3.62 -6.60 11.59
CA ALA A 47 3.61 -5.16 11.32
C ALA A 47 2.74 -4.78 10.11
N PHE A 48 2.28 -5.76 9.31
CA PHE A 48 1.44 -5.49 8.15
C PHE A 48 0.11 -4.83 8.52
N ASN A 49 -0.21 -3.74 7.81
CA ASN A 49 -1.43 -2.93 7.97
C ASN A 49 -1.68 -2.35 9.38
N GLN A 50 -0.73 -2.45 10.32
CA GLN A 50 -0.85 -1.87 11.67
C GLN A 50 -0.73 -0.34 11.72
N HIS A 51 -0.56 0.32 10.57
CA HIS A 51 -0.37 1.77 10.47
C HIS A 51 -1.69 2.53 10.26
N TYR A 52 -2.79 1.83 9.98
CA TYR A 52 -4.12 2.45 9.89
C TYR A 52 -4.65 2.75 11.29
N GLU A 53 -5.08 3.99 11.54
CA GLU A 53 -5.53 4.45 12.85
C GLU A 53 -6.70 3.62 13.40
N GLU A 54 -7.66 3.29 12.53
CA GLU A 54 -8.82 2.44 12.84
C GLU A 54 -8.74 1.07 12.14
N GLY A 55 -7.52 0.51 12.01
CA GLY A 55 -7.29 -0.73 11.27
C GLY A 55 -8.06 -1.96 11.78
N ASP A 56 -8.52 -1.95 13.03
CA ASP A 56 -9.41 -2.98 13.62
C ASP A 56 -10.87 -2.87 13.17
N ARG A 57 -11.24 -1.73 12.57
CA ARG A 57 -12.57 -1.43 12.02
C ARG A 57 -12.59 -1.42 10.49
N VAL A 58 -11.43 -1.51 9.84
CA VAL A 58 -11.30 -1.58 8.38
C VAL A 58 -11.30 -3.03 7.94
N PHE A 59 -12.32 -3.40 7.18
CA PHE A 59 -12.48 -4.75 6.64
C PHE A 59 -12.42 -4.75 5.12
N ARG A 60 -12.10 -5.92 4.58
CA ARG A 60 -12.18 -6.18 3.15
C ARG A 60 -13.17 -7.30 2.90
N VAL A 61 -14.08 -7.08 1.95
CA VAL A 61 -15.02 -8.14 1.56
C VAL A 61 -14.28 -9.21 0.77
N MET A 62 -14.50 -10.46 1.18
CA MET A 62 -13.96 -11.64 0.52
C MET A 62 -15.11 -12.52 0.07
N ARG A 63 -15.11 -12.91 -1.20
CA ARG A 63 -16.08 -13.83 -1.76
C ARG A 63 -15.57 -15.26 -1.62
N THR A 64 -16.40 -16.15 -1.07
CA THR A 64 -16.14 -17.60 -1.04
C THR A 64 -17.15 -18.31 -1.93
N ALA A 65 -16.68 -19.17 -2.82
CA ALA A 65 -17.54 -20.01 -3.65
C ALA A 65 -17.03 -21.44 -3.74
N THR A 66 -17.98 -22.37 -3.90
CA THR A 66 -17.69 -23.79 -4.06
C THR A 66 -17.84 -24.19 -5.53
N PHE A 67 -16.77 -24.74 -6.10
CA PHE A 67 -16.72 -25.28 -7.45
C PHE A 67 -16.66 -26.81 -7.39
N GLY A 68 -17.78 -27.48 -7.66
CA GLY A 68 -17.85 -28.94 -7.57
C GLY A 68 -17.88 -29.45 -6.12
N PRO A 69 -17.65 -30.76 -5.89
CA PRO A 69 -17.92 -31.38 -4.59
C PRO A 69 -17.03 -30.89 -3.44
N ASP A 70 -15.75 -30.58 -3.71
CA ASP A 70 -14.73 -30.35 -2.67
C ASP A 70 -13.75 -29.19 -2.99
N GLN A 71 -14.08 -28.28 -3.92
CA GLN A 71 -13.20 -27.14 -4.20
C GLN A 71 -13.84 -25.85 -3.72
N VAL A 72 -13.36 -25.35 -2.59
CA VAL A 72 -13.75 -24.04 -2.07
C VAL A 72 -12.65 -23.04 -2.42
N PHE A 73 -13.03 -21.95 -3.05
CA PHE A 73 -12.12 -20.86 -3.38
C PHE A 73 -12.62 -19.59 -2.70
N THR A 74 -11.68 -18.82 -2.16
CA THR A 74 -11.94 -17.51 -1.57
C THR A 74 -11.08 -16.48 -2.28
N TRP A 75 -11.68 -15.40 -2.76
CA TRP A 75 -10.97 -14.35 -3.48
C TRP A 75 -11.61 -12.98 -3.20
N PRO A 76 -10.87 -11.89 -3.40
CA PRO A 76 -11.38 -10.56 -3.06
C PRO A 76 -12.15 -9.87 -4.17
N ALA A 77 -12.32 -10.52 -5.32
CA ALA A 77 -13.04 -9.96 -6.44
C ALA A 77 -14.54 -9.97 -6.14
N VAL A 78 -15.15 -8.79 -6.17
CA VAL A 78 -16.57 -8.56 -5.93
C VAL A 78 -17.18 -7.77 -7.09
N THR A 79 -18.52 -7.73 -7.12
CA THR A 79 -19.26 -6.89 -8.06
C THR A 79 -19.21 -5.43 -7.61
N TYR A 80 -19.15 -4.50 -8.56
CA TYR A 80 -19.23 -3.07 -8.28
C TYR A 80 -20.48 -2.68 -7.47
N MET A 81 -21.66 -3.26 -7.78
CA MET A 81 -22.91 -2.93 -7.08
C MET A 81 -22.93 -3.33 -5.60
N LEU A 82 -21.91 -4.03 -5.12
CA LEU A 82 -21.84 -4.40 -3.71
C LEU A 82 -21.73 -3.16 -2.82
N ASP A 83 -21.05 -2.10 -3.28
CA ASP A 83 -20.88 -0.85 -2.52
C ASP A 83 -22.24 -0.27 -2.11
N ASP A 84 -23.13 -0.07 -3.10
CA ASP A 84 -24.49 0.45 -2.89
C ASP A 84 -25.34 -0.44 -1.97
N VAL A 85 -25.22 -1.77 -2.10
CA VAL A 85 -25.98 -2.73 -1.28
C VAL A 85 -25.49 -2.71 0.18
N LEU A 86 -24.19 -2.55 0.41
CA LEU A 86 -23.65 -2.45 1.77
C LEU A 86 -24.19 -1.20 2.47
N ASP A 87 -24.21 -0.07 1.78
CA ASP A 87 -24.73 1.18 2.32
C ASP A 87 -26.25 1.13 2.59
N GLU A 88 -27.03 0.48 1.72
CA GLU A 88 -28.49 0.41 1.85
C GLU A 88 -28.98 -0.64 2.86
N GLU A 89 -28.38 -1.83 2.89
CA GLU A 89 -28.88 -2.97 3.67
C GLU A 89 -28.18 -3.17 5.02
N TYR A 90 -26.99 -2.61 5.22
CA TYR A 90 -26.16 -2.85 6.41
C TYR A 90 -25.80 -1.53 7.14
N PRO A 91 -26.72 -0.97 7.94
CA PRO A 91 -26.54 0.32 8.60
C PRO A 91 -25.39 0.36 9.63
N GLU A 92 -24.84 -0.79 10.01
CA GLU A 92 -23.63 -0.91 10.82
C GLU A 92 -22.33 -0.57 10.07
N ILE A 93 -22.36 -0.53 8.73
CA ILE A 93 -21.23 -0.13 7.89
C ILE A 93 -21.25 1.39 7.78
N GLU A 94 -20.19 2.03 8.31
CA GLU A 94 -20.11 3.50 8.30
C GLU A 94 -19.74 4.08 6.93
N MET A 95 -18.89 3.35 6.19
CA MET A 95 -18.38 3.72 4.86
C MET A 95 -17.98 2.45 4.11
N ALA A 96 -18.29 2.40 2.81
CA ALA A 96 -17.79 1.39 1.89
C ALA A 96 -17.10 2.09 0.69
N ALA A 97 -16.11 1.42 0.11
CA ALA A 97 -15.47 1.91 -1.10
C ALA A 97 -14.92 0.75 -1.92
N ALA A 98 -15.37 0.64 -3.18
CA ALA A 98 -14.79 -0.28 -4.14
C ALA A 98 -13.45 0.25 -4.71
N PHE A 99 -12.51 -0.64 -5.00
CA PHE A 99 -11.28 -0.29 -5.71
C PHE A 99 -10.81 -1.38 -6.69
N SER A 100 -10.00 -0.98 -7.68
CA SER A 100 -9.52 -1.87 -8.73
C SER A 100 -8.28 -2.67 -8.33
N TRP A 101 -7.89 -3.58 -9.22
CA TRP A 101 -6.56 -4.18 -9.21
C TRP A 101 -5.49 -3.09 -9.41
N GLY A 102 -4.29 -3.36 -8.90
CA GLY A 102 -3.13 -2.52 -9.22
C GLY A 102 -2.76 -2.69 -10.68
N GLU A 103 -2.78 -1.60 -11.43
CA GLU A 103 -2.43 -1.56 -12.84
C GLU A 103 -1.18 -0.70 -13.04
N SER A 104 -0.26 -1.20 -13.88
CA SER A 104 0.83 -0.37 -14.36
C SER A 104 0.30 0.47 -15.50
N LEU A 105 0.22 1.80 -15.35
CA LEU A 105 -0.28 2.74 -16.37
C LEU A 105 0.78 3.78 -16.70
N ALA A 106 0.85 4.20 -17.96
CA ALA A 106 1.71 5.29 -18.40
C ALA A 106 1.12 6.63 -17.95
N LEU A 107 1.87 7.37 -17.13
CA LEU A 107 1.61 8.76 -16.82
C LEU A 107 2.56 9.66 -17.61
N ARG A 108 2.05 10.76 -18.14
CA ARG A 108 2.79 11.71 -18.96
C ARG A 108 2.56 13.14 -18.52
N ARG A 109 3.65 13.89 -18.38
CA ARG A 109 3.64 15.35 -18.25
C ARG A 109 4.75 15.96 -19.11
N GLY A 110 4.37 16.73 -20.12
CA GLY A 110 5.32 17.25 -21.10
C GLY A 110 6.09 16.13 -21.81
N GLN A 111 7.42 16.12 -21.65
CA GLN A 111 8.32 15.09 -22.18
C GLN A 111 8.57 13.92 -21.20
N THR A 112 8.13 14.04 -19.95
CA THR A 112 8.32 13.03 -18.90
C THR A 112 7.22 11.98 -19.02
N VAL A 113 7.61 10.73 -19.29
CA VAL A 113 6.67 9.60 -19.43
C VAL A 113 7.24 8.37 -18.73
N PHE A 114 6.51 7.81 -17.77
CA PHE A 114 6.85 6.53 -17.15
C PHE A 114 5.60 5.70 -16.87
N ARG A 115 5.79 4.39 -16.73
CA ARG A 115 4.76 3.52 -16.19
C ARG A 115 4.85 3.49 -14.68
N GLU A 116 3.73 3.74 -14.03
CA GLU A 116 3.58 3.83 -12.58
C GLU A 116 2.47 2.87 -12.16
N THR A 117 2.48 2.40 -10.92
CA THR A 117 1.44 1.46 -10.46
C THR A 117 0.35 2.24 -9.76
N GLY A 118 -0.89 2.15 -10.23
CA GLY A 118 -2.01 2.81 -9.58
C GLY A 118 -3.25 1.94 -9.51
N ILE A 119 -4.27 2.46 -8.84
CA ILE A 119 -5.59 1.86 -8.72
C ILE A 119 -6.65 2.89 -9.06
N HIS A 120 -7.84 2.43 -9.41
CA HIS A 120 -9.06 3.23 -9.43
C HIS A 120 -9.81 2.94 -8.12
N ALA A 121 -10.33 3.96 -7.44
CA ALA A 121 -11.00 3.77 -6.16
C ALA A 121 -12.18 4.73 -5.99
N GLY A 122 -13.17 4.28 -5.23
CA GLY A 122 -14.35 5.06 -4.87
C GLY A 122 -14.00 6.27 -3.97
N PRO A 123 -14.94 7.22 -3.83
CA PRO A 123 -14.70 8.48 -3.13
C PRO A 123 -14.28 8.30 -1.67
N ASP A 124 -14.78 7.27 -0.99
CA ASP A 124 -14.53 7.04 0.43
C ASP A 124 -13.22 6.30 0.73
N TYR A 125 -12.46 5.89 -0.30
CA TYR A 125 -11.20 5.14 -0.15
C TYR A 125 -10.21 5.81 0.82
N PHE A 126 -9.99 7.12 0.67
CA PHE A 126 -9.07 7.86 1.53
C PHE A 126 -9.64 8.18 2.91
N ARG A 127 -10.97 8.19 3.06
CA ARG A 127 -11.65 8.35 4.36
C ARG A 127 -11.54 7.08 5.18
N ILE A 128 -11.72 5.91 4.55
CA ILE A 128 -11.61 4.61 5.20
C ILE A 128 -10.16 4.32 5.60
N LEU A 129 -9.21 4.51 4.68
CA LEU A 129 -7.80 4.19 4.95
C LEU A 129 -7.02 5.31 5.65
N GLN A 130 -7.60 6.51 5.78
CA GLN A 130 -7.03 7.64 6.53
C GLN A 130 -5.57 7.94 6.16
N HIS A 131 -5.23 7.83 4.87
CA HIS A 131 -3.88 8.14 4.43
C HIS A 131 -3.54 9.61 4.74
N PRO A 132 -2.34 9.91 5.26
CA PRO A 132 -1.95 11.30 5.51
C PRO A 132 -1.81 12.08 4.20
N PHE A 133 -2.47 13.24 4.09
CA PHE A 133 -2.38 14.11 2.93
C PHE A 133 -1.35 15.22 3.15
N LEU A 134 -0.48 15.41 2.16
CA LEU A 134 0.41 16.57 2.08
C LEU A 134 -0.27 17.78 1.46
N ALA A 135 -1.26 17.55 0.59
CA ALA A 135 -2.08 18.58 -0.05
C ALA A 135 -3.41 18.00 -0.56
N GLY A 136 -4.46 18.82 -0.61
CA GLY A 136 -5.81 18.41 -1.01
C GLY A 136 -6.67 18.02 0.18
N ASN A 137 -7.93 17.68 -0.06
CA ASN A 137 -8.86 17.21 0.97
C ASN A 137 -9.21 15.74 0.70
N PRO A 138 -8.85 14.79 1.60
CA PRO A 138 -9.14 13.36 1.41
C PRO A 138 -10.63 13.04 1.22
N GLU A 139 -11.54 13.86 1.76
CA GLU A 139 -12.99 13.66 1.61
C GLU A 139 -13.52 13.94 0.21
N THR A 140 -12.81 14.76 -0.57
CA THR A 140 -13.26 15.21 -1.91
C THR A 140 -12.26 14.88 -3.00
N ALA A 141 -11.12 14.27 -2.65
CA ALA A 141 -10.00 14.07 -3.56
C ALA A 141 -10.35 13.19 -4.76
N LEU A 142 -11.31 12.27 -4.64
CA LEU A 142 -11.71 11.38 -5.73
C LEU A 142 -13.12 11.68 -6.28
N ALA A 143 -13.72 12.82 -5.88
CA ALA A 143 -15.11 13.14 -6.21
C ALA A 143 -15.32 13.64 -7.66
N ALA A 144 -14.27 14.13 -8.33
CA ALA A 144 -14.36 14.57 -9.72
C ALA A 144 -14.05 13.39 -10.68
N PRO A 145 -14.72 13.29 -11.83
CA PRO A 145 -14.56 12.17 -12.77
C PRO A 145 -13.19 12.13 -13.47
N ASP A 146 -12.44 13.22 -13.43
CA ASP A 146 -11.07 13.35 -13.94
C ASP A 146 -10.04 13.45 -12.79
N ALA A 147 -10.41 13.11 -11.55
CA ALA A 147 -9.52 13.22 -10.41
C ALA A 147 -8.41 12.17 -10.41
N ILE A 148 -7.19 12.62 -10.08
CA ILE A 148 -6.06 11.77 -9.73
C ILE A 148 -5.36 12.29 -8.48
N VAL A 149 -5.02 11.38 -7.59
CA VAL A 149 -4.32 11.65 -6.33
C VAL A 149 -2.96 10.95 -6.38
N LEU A 150 -1.88 11.70 -6.13
CA LEU A 150 -0.50 11.22 -6.32
C LEU A 150 0.20 10.96 -4.99
N SER A 151 1.05 9.95 -4.90
CA SER A 151 2.00 9.84 -3.79
C SER A 151 3.02 10.99 -3.82
N ALA A 152 3.59 11.31 -2.66
CA ALA A 152 4.59 12.37 -2.51
C ALA A 152 5.80 12.18 -3.44
N LYS A 153 6.30 10.95 -3.55
CA LYS A 153 7.38 10.56 -4.46
C LYS A 153 7.00 10.81 -5.92
N LEU A 154 5.78 10.47 -6.30
CA LEU A 154 5.31 10.61 -7.67
C LEU A 154 5.08 12.08 -8.04
N ALA A 155 4.50 12.86 -7.13
CA ALA A 155 4.34 14.30 -7.28
C ALA A 155 5.69 14.99 -7.51
N ARG A 156 6.73 14.64 -6.73
CA ARG A 156 8.10 15.16 -6.93
C ARG A 156 8.70 14.76 -8.27
N LYS A 157 8.40 13.55 -8.76
CA LYS A 157 8.92 13.03 -10.03
C LYS A 157 8.34 13.78 -11.23
N TYR A 158 7.03 14.05 -11.23
CA TYR A 158 6.35 14.69 -12.35
C TYR A 158 6.31 16.22 -12.24
N PHE A 159 6.38 16.78 -11.04
CA PHE A 159 6.27 18.22 -10.77
C PHE A 159 7.51 18.78 -10.03
N PRO A 160 8.75 18.52 -10.48
CA PRO A 160 9.95 18.91 -9.73
C PRO A 160 10.04 20.42 -9.44
N GLU A 161 9.50 21.27 -10.33
CA GLU A 161 9.44 22.71 -10.15
C GLU A 161 8.55 23.16 -8.97
N ALA A 162 7.55 22.36 -8.60
CA ALA A 162 6.70 22.64 -7.45
C ALA A 162 7.47 22.45 -6.11
N PHE A 163 8.55 21.67 -6.12
CA PHE A 163 9.33 21.26 -4.94
C PHE A 163 10.74 21.91 -4.86
N GLN A 164 11.02 22.96 -5.64
CA GLN A 164 12.32 23.66 -5.60
C GLN A 164 12.53 24.49 -4.31
N GLU A 165 13.80 24.60 -3.87
CA GLU A 165 14.22 25.37 -2.70
C GLU A 165 13.85 26.87 -2.82
N GLY A 166 13.26 27.42 -1.76
CA GLY A 166 12.78 28.81 -1.71
C GLY A 166 11.26 28.95 -1.62
N THR A 167 10.52 27.84 -1.65
CA THR A 167 9.07 27.82 -1.57
C THR A 167 8.54 26.88 -0.49
N ASP A 168 7.31 27.16 0.00
CA ASP A 168 6.72 26.53 1.17
C ASP A 168 6.93 25.02 1.19
N ARG A 169 7.45 24.55 2.32
CA ARG A 169 8.22 23.31 2.56
C ARG A 169 7.60 21.98 2.12
N THR A 170 6.43 21.97 1.50
CA THR A 170 5.82 20.75 0.99
C THR A 170 5.72 20.70 -0.52
N GLY A 171 5.69 21.81 -1.27
CA GLY A 171 5.53 21.86 -2.74
C GLY A 171 4.22 21.27 -3.30
N ALA A 172 3.63 20.31 -2.60
CA ALA A 172 2.46 19.53 -2.91
C ALA A 172 1.21 20.38 -3.14
N VAL A 173 1.04 21.48 -2.41
CA VAL A 173 -0.10 22.40 -2.58
C VAL A 173 -0.14 23.00 -3.98
N ARG A 174 1.02 23.20 -4.62
CA ARG A 174 1.12 23.77 -5.97
C ARG A 174 0.87 22.75 -7.08
N VAL A 175 0.87 21.47 -6.73
CA VAL A 175 0.56 20.39 -7.66
C VAL A 175 -0.96 20.30 -7.85
N LEU A 176 -1.76 20.78 -6.89
CA LEU A 176 -3.22 20.74 -6.97
C LEU A 176 -3.74 21.56 -8.16
N GLY A 177 -4.67 20.98 -8.92
CA GLY A 177 -5.28 21.58 -10.11
C GLY A 177 -4.43 21.46 -11.38
N GLU A 178 -3.19 20.97 -11.29
CA GLU A 178 -2.38 20.68 -12.46
C GLU A 178 -2.89 19.44 -13.20
N SER A 179 -2.62 19.37 -14.50
CA SER A 179 -3.01 18.23 -15.34
C SER A 179 -1.86 17.23 -15.54
N ILE A 180 -2.18 15.94 -15.52
CA ILE A 180 -1.30 14.84 -15.90
C ILE A 180 -2.04 13.88 -16.83
N ASN A 181 -1.41 13.52 -17.94
CA ASN A 181 -2.03 12.68 -18.94
C ASN A 181 -1.87 11.19 -18.57
N LYS A 182 -2.95 10.43 -18.61
CA LYS A 182 -3.00 8.99 -18.37
C LYS A 182 -3.17 8.23 -19.68
N GLU A 183 -2.25 7.30 -19.95
CA GLU A 183 -2.25 6.37 -21.10
C GLU A 183 -2.39 7.06 -22.47
N ASN A 184 -2.05 8.35 -22.59
CA ASN A 184 -2.30 9.14 -23.80
C ASN A 184 -3.77 9.18 -24.24
N ARG A 185 -4.69 9.02 -23.28
CA ARG A 185 -6.14 8.96 -23.50
C ARG A 185 -6.90 10.06 -22.79
N ALA A 186 -6.58 10.29 -21.52
CA ALA A 186 -7.30 11.23 -20.67
C ALA A 186 -6.32 12.16 -19.95
N ASP A 187 -6.66 13.43 -19.86
CA ASP A 187 -5.98 14.40 -19.02
C ASP A 187 -6.68 14.40 -17.66
N MET A 188 -5.93 14.06 -16.61
CA MET A 188 -6.43 13.95 -15.25
C MET A 188 -6.00 15.17 -14.45
N THR A 189 -6.89 15.69 -13.60
CA THR A 189 -6.62 16.81 -12.71
C THR A 189 -6.09 16.29 -11.37
N VAL A 190 -4.93 16.79 -10.94
CA VAL A 190 -4.37 16.42 -9.63
C VAL A 190 -5.16 17.08 -8.53
N THR A 191 -5.88 16.29 -7.73
CA THR A 191 -6.78 16.77 -6.66
C THR A 191 -6.21 16.57 -5.27
N GLY A 192 -5.14 15.79 -5.14
CA GLY A 192 -4.48 15.53 -3.88
C GLY A 192 -3.07 14.98 -4.02
N VAL A 193 -2.29 15.14 -2.96
CA VAL A 193 -0.99 14.49 -2.79
C VAL A 193 -0.96 13.86 -1.39
N TYR A 194 -0.75 12.56 -1.31
CA TYR A 194 -0.66 11.81 -0.05
C TYR A 194 0.77 11.37 0.25
N GLU A 195 1.04 11.07 1.52
CA GLU A 195 2.33 10.52 1.94
C GLU A 195 2.59 9.16 1.27
N ASP A 196 3.87 8.84 1.04
CA ASP A 196 4.23 7.59 0.39
C ASP A 196 3.76 6.38 1.25
N PRO A 197 3.10 5.36 0.65
CA PRO A 197 2.69 4.17 1.37
C PRO A 197 3.86 3.51 2.12
N VAL A 198 3.62 3.11 3.37
CA VAL A 198 4.63 2.41 4.17
C VAL A 198 4.94 1.02 3.60
N ALA A 199 6.14 0.51 3.86
CA ALA A 199 6.58 -0.78 3.33
C ALA A 199 5.67 -1.95 3.77
N THR A 200 5.06 -1.83 4.95
CA THR A 200 4.16 -2.82 5.58
C THR A 200 2.69 -2.66 5.19
N ALA A 201 2.36 -1.84 4.18
CA ALA A 201 1.01 -1.77 3.62
C ALA A 201 0.80 -2.85 2.55
N THR A 202 -0.33 -3.56 2.60
CA THR A 202 -0.71 -4.51 1.55
C THR A 202 -0.91 -3.82 0.20
N TYR A 203 -1.54 -2.63 0.21
CA TYR A 203 -1.76 -1.80 -0.97
C TYR A 203 -0.83 -0.61 -0.95
N ARG A 204 -0.04 -0.45 -2.01
CA ARG A 204 0.95 0.62 -2.15
C ARG A 204 0.86 1.24 -3.55
N PRO A 205 -0.28 1.81 -3.93
CA PRO A 205 -0.38 2.52 -5.20
C PRO A 205 0.57 3.72 -5.18
N ASP A 206 1.17 4.02 -6.33
CA ASP A 206 1.90 5.27 -6.57
C ASP A 206 0.93 6.43 -6.85
N PHE A 207 -0.26 6.11 -7.36
CA PHE A 207 -1.37 7.04 -7.58
C PHE A 207 -2.74 6.35 -7.48
N VAL A 208 -3.77 7.12 -7.18
CA VAL A 208 -5.17 6.68 -7.13
C VAL A 208 -5.99 7.55 -8.06
N VAL A 209 -6.74 6.92 -8.96
CA VAL A 209 -7.69 7.59 -9.88
C VAL A 209 -9.11 7.38 -9.36
N THR A 210 -10.01 8.31 -9.65
CA THR A 210 -11.44 8.10 -9.39
C THR A 210 -11.95 6.83 -10.07
N LEU A 211 -12.88 6.13 -9.42
CA LEU A 211 -13.53 4.96 -9.98
C LEU A 211 -14.38 5.28 -11.21
N ASP A 212 -14.90 6.51 -11.32
CA ASP A 212 -15.75 6.97 -12.43
C ASP A 212 -15.05 6.81 -13.79
N ASP A 213 -13.75 7.11 -13.86
CA ASP A 213 -12.95 6.90 -15.08
C ASP A 213 -12.90 5.41 -15.48
N PHE A 214 -12.76 4.52 -14.49
CA PHE A 214 -12.73 3.09 -14.75
C PHE A 214 -14.08 2.60 -15.26
N LEU A 215 -15.18 3.05 -14.65
CA LEU A 215 -16.54 2.73 -15.06
C LEU A 215 -16.84 3.25 -16.48
N ALA A 216 -16.37 4.46 -16.81
CA ALA A 216 -16.58 5.08 -18.12
C ALA A 216 -15.93 4.32 -19.29
N THR A 217 -14.97 3.43 -19.00
CA THR A 217 -14.26 2.63 -20.01
C THR A 217 -14.60 1.13 -19.94
N ASN A 218 -15.40 0.71 -18.96
CA ASN A 218 -15.67 -0.71 -18.66
C ASN A 218 -17.15 -0.97 -18.39
N ASP A 219 -17.99 -0.89 -19.42
CA ASP A 219 -19.44 -1.13 -19.33
C ASP A 219 -19.82 -2.50 -18.72
N TRP A 220 -18.93 -3.50 -18.82
CA TRP A 220 -19.12 -4.84 -18.26
C TRP A 220 -19.19 -4.86 -16.72
N LEU A 221 -18.76 -3.80 -16.04
CA LEU A 221 -18.89 -3.64 -14.59
C LEU A 221 -20.35 -3.36 -14.16
N MET A 222 -21.22 -3.00 -15.10
CA MET A 222 -22.65 -2.81 -14.86
C MET A 222 -23.45 -4.12 -14.89
N ASP A 223 -22.80 -5.27 -15.09
CA ASP A 223 -23.43 -6.59 -14.96
C ASP A 223 -23.23 -7.14 -13.54
N TRP A 224 -24.30 -7.56 -12.88
CA TRP A 224 -24.26 -8.18 -11.54
C TRP A 224 -23.31 -9.38 -11.43
N GLY A 225 -23.08 -10.09 -12.54
CA GLY A 225 -22.15 -11.22 -12.60
C GLY A 225 -20.67 -10.85 -12.60
N ASN A 226 -20.32 -9.56 -12.65
CA ASN A 226 -18.94 -9.12 -12.74
C ASN A 226 -18.16 -9.41 -11.45
N ASN A 227 -16.84 -9.52 -11.60
CA ASN A 227 -15.90 -9.69 -10.49
C ASN A 227 -14.70 -8.76 -10.73
N GLY A 228 -15.00 -7.50 -11.07
CA GLY A 228 -14.02 -6.55 -11.59
C GLY A 228 -13.36 -5.67 -10.55
N LEU A 229 -13.93 -5.57 -9.34
CA LEU A 229 -13.47 -4.70 -8.27
C LEU A 229 -13.24 -5.50 -6.98
N ARG A 230 -12.76 -4.81 -5.95
CA ARG A 230 -12.31 -5.34 -4.67
C ARG A 230 -12.73 -4.44 -3.53
#